data_AF-A0A7X8H0T3-F1
#
_entry.id   AF-A0A7X8H0T3-F1
#
_cell.length_a   1.000
_cell.length_b   1.000
_cell.length_c   1.000
_cell.angle_alpha   90.00
_cell.angle_beta   90.00
_cell.angle_gamma   90.00
#
_symmetry.space_group_name_H-M   'P 1'
#
loop_
_entity.id
_entity.type
_entity.pdbx_description
1 polymer ?
#
loop_
_entity_poly.entity_id
_entity_poly.type
_entity_poly.pdbx_seq_one_letter_code
_entity_poly.pdbx_strand_id
1 'polypeptide(L)' 'AAPEEPSKQYTVVKGDSLWTIAKAHGTTVAKIKQLNNLTSDFLQIGQKLTIK' A
#
# COMPACT_ATOMS: atom_id res chain seq x y z
N ALA A 1 4.82 -24.60 -11.26
CA ALA A 1 3.95 -23.76 -10.43
C ALA A 1 4.81 -22.64 -9.86
N ALA A 2 4.52 -21.39 -10.23
CA ALA A 2 5.26 -20.24 -9.70
C ALA A 2 4.87 -20.05 -8.22
N PRO A 3 5.82 -19.81 -7.30
CA PRO A 3 5.47 -19.47 -5.92
C PRO A 3 4.76 -18.12 -5.92
N GLU A 4 3.50 -18.12 -5.50
CA GLU A 4 2.74 -16.89 -5.25
C GLU A 4 3.35 -16.24 -4.00
N GLU A 5 4.32 -15.36 -4.21
CA GLU A 5 4.86 -14.55 -3.12
C GLU A 5 3.69 -13.82 -2.42
N PRO A 6 3.55 -13.94 -1.09
CA PRO A 6 2.41 -13.37 -0.39
C PRO A 6 2.42 -11.85 -0.61
N SER A 7 1.42 -11.36 -1.33
CA SER A 7 1.17 -9.93 -1.46
C SER A 7 0.92 -9.37 -0.05
N LYS A 8 1.73 -8.40 0.38
CA LYS A 8 1.59 -7.80 1.70
C LYS A 8 0.39 -6.87 1.66
N GLN A 9 -0.73 -7.31 2.22
CA GLN A 9 -1.89 -6.45 2.42
C GLN A 9 -1.73 -5.64 3.70
N TYR A 10 -1.97 -4.33 3.61
CA TYR A 10 -1.96 -3.41 4.73
C TYR A 10 -3.31 -2.73 4.85
N THR A 11 -3.80 -2.57 6.08
CA THR A 11 -5.04 -1.83 6.33
C THR A 11 -4.67 -0.47 6.88
N VAL A 12 -5.05 0.58 6.16
CA VAL A 12 -4.79 1.97 6.54
C VAL A 12 -5.46 2.26 7.88
N VAL A 13 -4.70 2.77 8.83
CA VAL A 13 -5.25 3.28 10.10
C VAL A 13 -5.22 4.81 10.13
N LYS A 14 -5.97 5.39 11.07
CA LYS A 14 -6.03 6.84 11.24
C LYS A 14 -4.64 7.39 11.57
N GLY A 15 -4.16 8.31 10.73
CA GLY A 15 -2.84 8.92 10.86
C GLY A 15 -1.79 8.35 9.90
N ASP A 16 -2.11 7.28 9.17
CA ASP A 16 -1.24 6.82 8.10
C ASP A 16 -1.29 7.71 6.88
N SER A 17 -0.20 7.70 6.14
CA SER A 17 -0.06 8.33 4.84
C SER A 17 0.64 7.36 3.90
N LEU A 18 0.42 7.49 2.59
CA LEU A 18 1.10 6.65 1.60
C LEU A 18 2.63 6.68 1.79
N TRP A 19 3.17 7.84 2.19
CA TRP A 19 4.59 8.00 2.45
C TRP A 19 5.08 7.20 3.67
N THR A 20 4.36 7.24 4.80
CA THR A 20 4.76 6.48 6.00
C THR A 20 4.63 4.98 5.77
N ILE A 21 3.55 4.55 5.10
CA ILE A 21 3.34 3.15 4.71
C ILE A 21 4.44 2.69 3.75
N ALA A 22 4.73 3.46 2.70
CA ALA A 22 5.78 3.15 1.74
C ALA A 22 7.14 2.98 2.43
N LYS A 23 7.50 3.94 3.29
CA LYS A 23 8.76 3.90 4.05
C LYS A 23 8.81 2.72 5.02
N ALA A 24 7.73 2.43 5.73
CA ALA A 24 7.66 1.32 6.69
C ALA A 24 7.80 -0.05 6.01
N HIS A 25 7.29 -0.18 4.79
CA HIS A 25 7.33 -1.43 4.03
C HIS A 25 8.49 -1.50 3.01
N GLY A 26 9.35 -0.48 2.94
CA GLY A 26 10.47 -0.45 1.99
C GLY A 26 10.04 -0.36 0.51
N THR A 27 8.85 0.17 0.24
CA THR A 27 8.34 0.39 -1.12
C THR A 27 8.23 1.90 -1.42
N THR A 28 7.63 2.27 -2.55
CA THR A 28 7.40 3.68 -2.91
C THR A 28 5.92 3.99 -3.02
N VAL A 29 5.57 5.26 -2.77
CA VAL A 29 4.20 5.77 -2.95
C VAL A 29 3.68 5.45 -4.35
N ALA A 30 4.49 5.69 -5.38
CA ALA A 30 4.15 5.38 -6.77
C ALA A 30 3.82 3.90 -6.98
N LYS A 31 4.60 2.98 -6.37
CA LYS A 31 4.35 1.54 -6.44
C LYS A 31 3.04 1.16 -5.77
N ILE A 32 2.78 1.67 -4.56
CA ILE A 32 1.51 1.44 -3.84
C ILE A 32 0.34 1.97 -4.68
N LYS A 33 0.48 3.18 -5.26
CA LYS A 33 -0.54 3.78 -6.11
C LYS A 33 -0.83 2.94 -7.35
N GLN A 34 0.22 2.46 -8.04
CA GLN A 34 0.04 1.56 -9.19
C GLN A 34 -0.62 0.24 -8.79
N LEU A 35 -0.19 -0.39 -7.69
CA LEU A 35 -0.74 -1.67 -7.24
C LEU A 35 -2.23 -1.57 -6.84
N ASN A 36 -2.64 -0.41 -6.32
CA ASN A 36 -3.99 -0.19 -5.82
C ASN A 36 -4.83 0.70 -6.74
N ASN A 37 -4.34 1.03 -7.94
CA ASN A 37 -4.97 1.95 -8.89
C ASN A 37 -5.38 3.29 -8.26
N LEU A 38 -4.57 3.79 -7.32
CA LEU A 38 -4.84 5.06 -6.65
C LEU A 38 -4.34 6.21 -7.52
N THR A 39 -5.25 7.12 -7.83
CA THR A 39 -4.92 8.37 -8.53
C THR A 39 -4.51 9.47 -7.56
N SER A 40 -5.04 9.44 -6.34
CA SER A 40 -4.79 10.42 -5.29
C SER A 40 -3.99 9.84 -4.13
N ASP A 41 -3.42 10.74 -3.32
CA ASP A 41 -2.71 10.42 -2.08
C ASP A 41 -3.66 10.31 -0.88
N PHE A 42 -4.97 10.43 -1.14
CA PHE A 42 -6.02 10.28 -0.16
C PHE A 42 -6.20 8.81 0.19
N LEU A 43 -6.00 8.49 1.48
CA LEU A 43 -6.22 7.17 2.04
C LEU A 43 -7.44 7.21 2.95
N GLN A 44 -8.31 6.21 2.81
CA GLN A 44 -9.43 6.02 3.72
C GLN A 44 -9.03 5.08 4.85
N ILE A 45 -9.42 5.42 6.07
CA ILE A 45 -9.23 4.56 7.24
C ILE A 45 -10.01 3.26 7.00
N GLY A 46 -9.36 2.11 7.20
CA GLY A 46 -9.89 0.79 6.90
C GLY A 46 -9.69 0.33 5.44
N GLN A 47 -9.08 1.17 4.59
CA GLN A 47 -8.76 0.79 3.22
C GLN A 47 -7.66 -0.28 3.20
N LYS A 48 -7.87 -1.33 2.41
CA LYS A 48 -6.86 -2.36 2.16
C LYS A 48 -5.98 -1.93 1.00
N LEU A 49 -4.68 -1.82 1.27
CA LEU A 49 -3.64 -1.52 0.30
C LEU A 49 -2.79 -2.77 0.06
N THR A 50 -2.58 -3.08 -1.20
CA THR A 50 -1.62 -4.07 -1.67
C THR A 50 -0.24 -3.44 -1.72
N ILE A 51 0.71 -4.00 -0.99
CA ILE A 51 2.09 -3.56 -0.89
C ILE A 51 3.00 -4.68 -1.40
N LYS A 52 3.90 -4.36 -2.35
CA LYS A 52 4.94 -5.25 -2.88
C LYS A 52 6.26 -4.52 -2.98
#